data_AF-A0A6A6XQE5-F1
#
_entry.id   AF-A0A6A6XQE5-F1
#
_cell.length_a   1.000
_cell.length_b   1.000
_cell.length_c   1.000
_cell.angle_alpha   90.00
_cell.angle_beta   90.00
_cell.angle_gamma   90.00
#
_symmetry.space_group_name_H-M   'P 1'
#
loop_
_entity.id
_entity.type
_entity.pdbx_description
1 polymer ?
#
loop_
_entity_poly.entity_id
_entity_poly.type
_entity_poly.pdbx_seq_one_letter_code
_entity_poly.pdbx_strand_id
1 'polypeptide(L)'
;MRSFSFIVALLFALISSTYAWPELHLLEARKGGKGNGTTRAKGNGTRGNSVNSQCKQMAKLTKLTELAANQTKLDAMVAKGKLNETEVAAIKTKATEATTKLATMTSNTTLVSECLVVDAHQKVVGQCKKINELTKLANLANNATAKEAWVAKKELNSTQVTKLDEKIANATTKLSTMSSNTTLTSLCAAEKQQKGTSDGTTATSSSSPDAAAASGTTGGTSGAVALSAQTMPYVLVPLLAGFFAFFL
;
A
#
# COMPACT_ATOMS: atom_id res chain seq x y z
N MET A 1 -18.61 -25.87 -26.71
CA MET A 1 -17.34 -25.30 -26.17
C MET A 1 -16.55 -24.56 -27.27
N ARG A 2 -17.17 -23.63 -28.01
CA ARG A 2 -16.49 -22.82 -29.06
C ARG A 2 -16.71 -21.30 -28.89
N SER A 3 -17.51 -20.90 -27.91
CA SER A 3 -17.90 -19.51 -27.63
C SER A 3 -16.96 -18.79 -26.65
N PHE A 4 -16.22 -19.52 -25.79
CA PHE A 4 -15.30 -18.90 -24.83
C PHE A 4 -14.00 -18.38 -25.46
N SER A 5 -13.51 -18.99 -26.56
CA SER A 5 -12.29 -18.52 -27.23
C SER A 5 -12.46 -17.16 -27.92
N PHE A 6 -13.67 -16.82 -28.38
CA PHE A 6 -13.91 -15.53 -29.03
C PHE A 6 -13.89 -14.35 -28.05
N ILE A 7 -14.37 -14.55 -26.81
CA ILE A 7 -14.39 -13.49 -25.78
C ILE A 7 -12.97 -13.18 -25.29
N VAL A 8 -12.11 -14.20 -25.16
CA VAL A 8 -10.71 -14.02 -24.76
C VAL A 8 -9.91 -13.32 -25.87
N ALA A 9 -10.13 -13.67 -27.13
CA ALA A 9 -9.48 -13.01 -28.26
C ALA A 9 -9.86 -11.52 -28.39
N LEU A 10 -11.12 -11.17 -28.09
CA LEU A 10 -11.62 -9.79 -28.17
C LEU A 10 -11.09 -8.92 -27.01
N LEU A 11 -10.85 -9.51 -25.83
CA LEU A 11 -10.22 -8.82 -24.70
C LEU A 11 -8.73 -8.50 -24.94
N PHE A 12 -8.01 -9.35 -25.67
CA PHE A 12 -6.61 -9.07 -26.01
C PHE A 12 -6.45 -8.00 -27.11
N ALA A 13 -7.43 -7.85 -28.00
CA ALA A 13 -7.41 -6.83 -29.05
C ALA A 13 -7.67 -5.39 -28.55
N LEU A 14 -8.25 -5.22 -27.35
CA LEU A 14 -8.53 -3.90 -26.76
C LEU A 14 -7.36 -3.32 -25.94
N ILE A 15 -6.33 -4.11 -25.64
CA ILE A 15 -5.19 -3.66 -24.81
C ILE A 15 -4.08 -3.01 -25.67
N SER A 16 -4.03 -3.27 -26.98
CA SER A 16 -3.00 -2.74 -27.89
C SER A 16 -3.29 -1.36 -28.48
N SER A 17 -4.48 -0.79 -28.26
CA SER A 17 -4.89 0.52 -28.81
C SER A 17 -4.74 1.72 -27.85
N THR A 18 -4.08 1.55 -26.69
CA THR A 18 -3.90 2.63 -25.70
C THR A 18 -2.64 3.49 -25.90
N TYR A 19 -1.86 3.30 -26.98
CA TYR A 19 -0.62 4.05 -27.23
C TYR A 19 -0.78 5.43 -27.89
N ALA A 20 -1.99 5.99 -27.94
CA ALA A 20 -2.25 7.31 -28.54
C ALA A 20 -3.10 8.21 -27.64
N TRP A 21 -2.70 8.40 -26.38
CA TRP A 21 -3.23 9.48 -25.55
C TRP A 21 -2.21 10.62 -25.44
N PRO A 22 -2.60 11.88 -25.77
CA PRO A 22 -1.73 13.03 -25.61
C PRO A 22 -1.41 13.25 -24.12
N GLU A 23 -0.18 13.68 -23.86
CA GLU A 23 0.39 13.91 -22.53
C GLU A 23 -0.54 14.71 -21.62
N LEU A 24 -1.24 14.03 -20.72
CA LEU A 24 -1.87 14.65 -19.55
C LEU A 24 -0.75 14.94 -18.53
N HIS A 25 -0.15 16.13 -18.64
CA HIS A 25 0.67 16.79 -17.61
C HIS A 25 -0.16 17.15 -16.35
N LEU A 26 -0.97 16.22 -15.84
CA LEU A 26 -1.94 16.47 -14.76
C LEU A 26 -1.80 15.50 -13.58
N LEU A 27 -0.58 15.03 -13.32
CA LEU A 27 -0.24 14.24 -12.14
C LEU A 27 0.97 14.81 -11.40
N GLU A 28 1.08 16.14 -11.34
CA GLU A 28 1.82 16.74 -10.24
C GLU A 28 0.98 16.55 -8.98
N ALA A 29 1.24 15.43 -8.30
CA ALA A 29 0.74 15.18 -6.96
C ALA A 29 1.13 16.40 -6.11
N ARG A 30 0.16 17.29 -5.85
CA ARG A 30 0.32 18.46 -5.00
C ARG A 30 0.73 17.98 -3.62
N LYS A 31 2.05 17.85 -3.43
CA LYS A 31 2.72 17.56 -2.18
C LYS A 31 2.29 18.67 -1.24
N GLY A 32 1.42 18.32 -0.29
CA GLY A 32 0.99 19.23 0.75
C GLY A 32 2.21 19.68 1.54
N GLY A 33 2.75 20.85 1.17
CA GLY A 33 3.83 21.50 1.88
C GLY A 33 3.38 21.78 3.30
N LYS A 34 4.04 21.13 4.26
CA LYS A 34 4.07 21.61 5.64
C LYS A 34 4.90 22.89 5.66
N GLY A 35 4.27 24.00 5.31
CA GLY A 35 4.77 25.34 5.62
C GLY A 35 4.44 25.67 7.06
N ASN A 36 5.46 25.79 7.90
CA ASN A 36 5.35 26.30 9.25
C ASN A 36 5.04 27.81 9.17
N GLY A 37 3.90 28.24 9.71
CA GLY A 37 3.46 29.63 9.65
C GLY A 37 2.26 29.85 10.54
N THR A 38 2.49 30.48 11.68
CA THR A 38 1.52 30.88 12.68
C THR A 38 0.37 31.68 12.06
N THR A 39 -0.83 31.10 12.05
CA THR A 39 -2.10 31.82 12.32
C THR A 39 -3.19 30.77 12.54
N ARG A 40 -3.67 30.68 13.78
CA ARG A 40 -4.95 30.04 14.11
C ARG A 40 -6.08 30.86 13.48
N ALA A 41 -6.31 30.69 12.18
CA ALA A 41 -7.58 31.01 11.58
C ALA A 41 -8.47 29.77 11.73
N LYS A 42 -9.62 29.94 12.41
CA LYS A 42 -10.78 29.05 12.34
C LYS A 42 -11.28 29.03 10.87
N GLY A 43 -10.54 28.36 10.01
CA GLY A 43 -10.92 28.10 8.64
C GLY A 43 -11.67 26.78 8.59
N ASN A 44 -12.88 26.81 8.08
CA ASN A 44 -13.69 25.67 7.70
C ASN A 44 -12.91 24.85 6.65
N GLY A 45 -11.96 24.04 7.12
CA GLY A 45 -11.05 23.31 6.26
C GLY A 45 -11.81 22.25 5.49
N THR A 46 -11.77 22.34 4.17
CA THR A 46 -12.25 21.38 3.18
C THR A 46 -11.61 19.99 3.40
N ARG A 47 -11.94 19.33 4.51
CA ARG A 47 -11.48 17.99 4.89
C ARG A 47 -12.23 16.88 4.14
N GLY A 48 -13.18 17.24 3.28
CA GLY A 48 -14.11 16.31 2.64
C GLY A 48 -13.80 15.92 1.19
N ASN A 49 -12.96 16.67 0.46
CA ASN A 49 -12.98 16.60 -1.01
C ASN A 49 -11.67 16.19 -1.69
N SER A 50 -10.74 15.57 -0.97
CA SER A 50 -9.60 14.93 -1.64
C SER A 50 -10.07 13.69 -2.40
N VAL A 51 -9.50 13.42 -3.57
CA VAL A 51 -9.71 12.16 -4.32
C VAL A 51 -9.56 10.96 -3.38
N ASN A 52 -8.52 10.96 -2.55
CA ASN A 52 -8.28 9.89 -1.56
C ASN A 52 -9.43 9.70 -0.55
N SER A 53 -10.08 10.76 -0.08
CA SER A 53 -11.25 10.64 0.82
C SER A 53 -12.47 10.09 0.09
N GLN A 54 -12.68 10.49 -1.16
CA GLN A 54 -13.75 9.94 -2.00
C GLN A 54 -13.49 8.46 -2.31
N CYS A 55 -12.26 8.07 -2.65
CA CYS A 55 -11.90 6.66 -2.87
C CYS A 55 -12.08 5.80 -1.63
N LYS A 56 -11.69 6.30 -0.44
CA LYS A 56 -11.97 5.62 0.83
C LYS A 56 -13.45 5.49 1.11
N GLN A 57 -14.24 6.50 0.76
CA GLN A 57 -15.69 6.44 0.90
C GLN A 57 -16.27 5.38 -0.04
N MET A 58 -15.89 5.38 -1.32
CA MET A 58 -16.33 4.39 -2.29
C MET A 58 -15.99 2.97 -1.81
N ALA A 59 -14.73 2.72 -1.40
CA ALA A 59 -14.32 1.42 -0.88
C ALA A 59 -15.09 0.97 0.38
N LYS A 60 -15.47 1.91 1.25
CA LYS A 60 -16.31 1.61 2.42
C LYS A 60 -17.73 1.22 2.01
N LEU A 61 -18.32 1.97 1.07
CA LEU A 61 -19.65 1.67 0.55
C LEU A 61 -19.66 0.31 -0.14
N THR A 62 -18.66 0.02 -0.99
CA THR A 62 -18.50 -1.29 -1.64
C THR A 62 -18.43 -2.44 -0.63
N LYS A 63 -17.62 -2.30 0.43
CA LYS A 63 -17.53 -3.32 1.47
C LYS A 63 -18.82 -3.50 2.25
N LEU A 64 -19.57 -2.42 2.48
CA LEU A 64 -20.85 -2.47 3.17
C LEU A 64 -21.90 -3.19 2.32
N THR A 65 -21.96 -2.91 1.01
CA THR A 65 -22.86 -3.58 0.07
C THR A 65 -22.49 -5.06 -0.09
N GLU A 66 -21.21 -5.40 -0.20
CA GLU A 66 -20.74 -6.80 -0.23
C GLU A 66 -21.07 -7.56 1.06
N LEU A 67 -20.92 -6.92 2.21
CA LEU A 67 -21.24 -7.52 3.49
C LEU A 67 -22.75 -7.79 3.62
N ALA A 68 -23.58 -6.82 3.22
CA ALA A 68 -25.03 -6.95 3.26
C ALA A 68 -25.57 -8.00 2.28
N ALA A 69 -24.91 -8.18 1.13
CA ALA A 69 -25.24 -9.22 0.16
C ALA A 69 -24.81 -10.63 0.61
N ASN A 70 -23.88 -10.76 1.56
CA ASN A 70 -23.40 -12.04 2.05
C ASN A 70 -24.14 -12.47 3.34
N GLN A 71 -25.33 -13.05 3.16
CA GLN A 71 -26.17 -13.50 4.26
C GLN A 71 -25.44 -14.48 5.19
N THR A 72 -24.67 -15.42 4.65
CA THR A 72 -23.89 -16.39 5.44
C THR A 72 -22.88 -15.73 6.39
N LYS A 73 -22.22 -14.64 5.97
CA LYS A 73 -21.32 -13.88 6.85
C LYS A 73 -22.08 -13.14 7.95
N LEU A 74 -23.26 -12.59 7.65
CA LEU A 74 -24.09 -11.94 8.65
C LEU A 74 -24.59 -12.94 9.69
N ASP A 75 -25.10 -14.09 9.25
CA ASP A 75 -25.58 -15.16 10.13
C ASP A 75 -24.44 -15.70 11.00
N ALA A 76 -23.24 -15.89 10.43
CA ALA A 76 -22.07 -16.30 11.18
C ALA A 76 -21.61 -15.26 12.23
N MET A 77 -21.87 -13.96 12.01
CA MET A 77 -21.61 -12.93 13.01
C MET A 77 -22.66 -12.91 14.11
N VAL A 78 -23.93 -13.15 13.78
CA VAL A 78 -25.02 -13.30 14.75
C VAL A 78 -24.77 -14.53 15.64
N ALA A 79 -24.45 -15.67 15.04
CA ALA A 79 -24.13 -16.90 15.77
C ALA A 79 -22.91 -16.76 16.71
N LYS A 80 -21.99 -15.84 16.39
CA LYS A 80 -20.83 -15.51 17.24
C LYS A 80 -21.13 -14.43 18.29
N GLY A 81 -22.37 -13.97 18.40
CA GLY A 81 -22.78 -12.89 19.29
C GLY A 81 -22.13 -11.54 18.97
N LYS A 82 -21.67 -11.35 17.72
CA LYS A 82 -21.03 -10.10 17.28
C LYS A 82 -22.03 -9.08 16.74
N LEU A 83 -23.22 -9.53 16.35
CA LEU A 83 -24.31 -8.72 15.82
C LEU A 83 -25.64 -9.28 16.32
N ASN A 84 -26.61 -8.39 16.49
CA ASN A 84 -28.01 -8.77 16.74
C ASN A 84 -28.84 -8.68 15.44
N GLU A 85 -30.01 -9.33 15.41
CA GLU A 85 -30.89 -9.31 14.22
C GLU A 85 -31.28 -7.87 13.80
N THR A 86 -31.51 -6.99 14.76
CA THR A 86 -31.78 -5.56 14.51
C THR A 86 -30.61 -4.86 13.84
N GLU A 87 -29.37 -5.19 14.21
CA GLU A 87 -28.17 -4.61 13.60
C GLU A 87 -27.95 -5.16 12.18
N VAL A 88 -28.28 -6.43 11.95
CA VAL A 88 -28.29 -7.02 10.60
C VAL A 88 -29.30 -6.31 9.70
N ALA A 89 -30.51 -6.05 10.20
CA ALA A 89 -31.50 -5.26 9.47
C ALA A 89 -30.99 -3.84 9.18
N ALA A 90 -30.36 -3.17 10.16
CA ALA A 90 -29.77 -1.85 9.97
C ALA A 90 -28.62 -1.85 8.94
N ILE A 91 -27.80 -2.91 8.88
CA ILE A 91 -26.76 -3.07 7.86
C ILE A 91 -27.39 -3.18 6.47
N LYS A 92 -28.46 -3.98 6.32
CA LYS A 92 -29.19 -4.11 5.04
C LYS A 92 -29.79 -2.77 4.59
N THR A 93 -30.40 -2.01 5.50
CA THR A 93 -30.92 -0.66 5.18
C THR A 93 -29.80 0.31 4.80
N LYS A 94 -28.68 0.33 5.53
CA LYS A 94 -27.52 1.15 5.15
C LYS A 94 -26.91 0.72 3.81
N ALA A 95 -27.05 -0.55 3.44
CA ALA A 95 -26.55 -1.06 2.18
C ALA A 95 -27.38 -0.60 0.98
N THR A 96 -28.70 -0.45 1.12
CA THR A 96 -29.53 0.11 0.05
C THR A 96 -29.18 1.57 -0.20
N GLU A 97 -29.03 2.37 0.87
CA GLU A 97 -28.53 3.76 0.78
C GLU A 97 -27.13 3.83 0.18
N ALA A 98 -26.23 2.93 0.62
CA ALA A 98 -24.87 2.85 0.11
C ALA A 98 -24.84 2.49 -1.38
N THR A 99 -25.75 1.63 -1.84
CA THR A 99 -25.85 1.23 -3.25
C THR A 99 -26.21 2.43 -4.12
N THR A 100 -27.20 3.23 -3.72
CA THR A 100 -27.57 4.46 -4.43
C THR A 100 -26.40 5.44 -4.49
N LYS A 101 -25.73 5.65 -3.36
CA LYS A 101 -24.57 6.56 -3.29
C LYS A 101 -23.38 6.06 -4.11
N LEU A 102 -23.15 4.75 -4.11
CA LEU A 102 -22.09 4.13 -4.89
C LEU A 102 -22.39 4.31 -6.38
N ALA A 103 -23.63 4.08 -6.84
CA ALA A 103 -24.05 4.33 -8.22
C ALA A 103 -23.77 5.78 -8.67
N THR A 104 -24.05 6.76 -7.81
CA THR A 104 -23.70 8.17 -8.07
C THR A 104 -22.20 8.37 -8.16
N MET A 105 -21.41 7.82 -7.24
CA MET A 105 -19.94 7.97 -7.27
C MET A 105 -19.31 7.28 -8.48
N THR A 106 -19.84 6.13 -8.89
CA THR A 106 -19.33 5.36 -10.03
C THR A 106 -19.71 5.94 -11.38
N SER A 107 -20.69 6.85 -11.43
CA SER A 107 -21.03 7.57 -12.66
C SER A 107 -19.90 8.48 -13.16
N ASN A 108 -18.99 8.89 -12.26
CA ASN A 108 -17.77 9.61 -12.60
C ASN A 108 -16.64 8.61 -12.90
N THR A 109 -16.46 8.28 -14.17
CA THR A 109 -15.46 7.28 -14.64
C THR A 109 -14.03 7.69 -14.30
N THR A 110 -13.69 8.97 -14.36
CA THR A 110 -12.37 9.50 -13.95
C THR A 110 -12.11 9.19 -12.48
N LEU A 111 -13.06 9.52 -11.60
CA LEU A 111 -12.94 9.22 -10.17
C LEU A 111 -12.77 7.73 -9.91
N VAL A 112 -13.53 6.86 -10.60
CA VAL A 112 -13.38 5.41 -10.48
C VAL A 112 -11.97 4.97 -10.86
N SER A 113 -11.44 5.46 -11.99
CA SER A 113 -10.10 5.11 -12.45
C SER A 113 -9.00 5.51 -11.46
N GLU A 114 -9.07 6.73 -10.92
CA GLU A 114 -8.14 7.20 -9.89
C GLU A 114 -8.25 6.37 -8.62
N CYS A 115 -9.48 6.03 -8.21
CA CYS A 115 -9.71 5.25 -7.02
C CYS A 115 -9.24 3.80 -7.13
N LEU A 116 -9.21 3.20 -8.33
CA LEU A 116 -8.60 1.89 -8.54
C LEU A 116 -7.09 1.93 -8.29
N VAL A 117 -6.40 2.97 -8.77
CA VAL A 117 -4.97 3.16 -8.51
C VAL A 117 -4.70 3.40 -7.03
N VAL A 118 -5.50 4.26 -6.39
CA VAL A 118 -5.39 4.55 -4.95
C VAL A 118 -5.67 3.30 -4.11
N ASP A 119 -6.67 2.49 -4.46
CA ASP A 119 -6.97 1.24 -3.74
C ASP A 119 -5.85 0.20 -3.91
N ALA A 120 -5.29 0.06 -5.12
CA ALA A 120 -4.14 -0.79 -5.37
C ALA A 120 -2.92 -0.35 -4.55
N HIS A 121 -2.61 0.95 -4.54
CA HIS A 121 -1.54 1.51 -3.72
C HIS A 121 -1.78 1.27 -2.22
N GLN A 122 -2.99 1.52 -1.71
CA GLN A 122 -3.34 1.28 -0.32
C GLN A 122 -3.25 -0.20 0.07
N LYS A 123 -3.61 -1.12 -0.84
CA LYS A 123 -3.45 -2.57 -0.65
C LYS A 123 -1.98 -2.95 -0.49
N VAL A 124 -1.12 -2.45 -1.38
CA VAL A 124 0.33 -2.66 -1.30
C VAL A 124 0.89 -2.10 0.01
N VAL A 125 0.60 -0.84 0.35
CA VAL A 125 1.02 -0.23 1.63
C VAL A 125 0.53 -1.03 2.84
N GLY A 126 -0.71 -1.52 2.79
CA GLY A 126 -1.27 -2.38 3.83
C GLY A 126 -0.55 -3.72 3.96
N GLN A 127 -0.20 -4.35 2.84
CA GLN A 127 0.60 -5.57 2.82
C GLN A 127 2.02 -5.32 3.34
N CYS A 128 2.66 -4.20 2.97
CA CYS A 128 3.97 -3.82 3.47
C CYS A 128 3.98 -3.59 4.99
N LYS A 129 2.94 -2.95 5.53
CA LYS A 129 2.77 -2.80 6.98
C LYS A 129 2.66 -4.16 7.66
N LYS A 130 1.86 -5.08 7.10
CA LYS A 130 1.74 -6.45 7.62
C LYS A 130 3.07 -7.18 7.59
N ILE A 131 3.83 -7.14 6.50
CA ILE A 131 5.17 -7.74 6.44
C ILE A 131 6.06 -7.18 7.54
N ASN A 132 6.04 -5.86 7.75
CA ASN A 132 6.85 -5.21 8.79
C ASN A 132 6.43 -5.63 10.22
N GLU A 133 5.13 -5.73 10.48
CA GLU A 133 4.60 -6.22 11.78
C GLU A 133 4.98 -7.68 12.01
N LEU A 134 4.82 -8.54 11.00
CA LEU A 134 5.20 -9.94 11.05
C LEU A 134 6.71 -10.10 11.25
N THR A 135 7.53 -9.25 10.61
CA THR A 135 8.99 -9.25 10.78
C THR A 135 9.37 -8.90 12.21
N LYS A 136 8.72 -7.89 12.81
CA LYS A 136 8.94 -7.54 14.22
C LYS A 136 8.55 -8.67 15.17
N LEU A 137 7.46 -9.37 14.89
CA LEU A 137 7.04 -10.55 15.66
C LEU A 137 8.06 -11.69 15.53
N ALA A 138 8.54 -11.98 14.32
CA ALA A 138 9.56 -13.00 14.08
C ALA A 138 10.88 -12.64 14.79
N ASN A 139 11.30 -11.37 14.76
CA ASN A 139 12.49 -10.91 15.46
C ASN A 139 12.35 -11.02 16.99
N LEU A 140 11.16 -10.74 17.54
CA LEU A 140 10.87 -10.95 18.95
C LEU A 140 10.93 -12.43 19.31
N ALA A 141 10.43 -13.31 18.44
CA ALA A 141 10.47 -14.75 18.63
C ALA A 141 11.89 -15.34 18.61
N ASN A 142 12.74 -14.83 17.72
CA ASN A 142 14.13 -15.26 17.60
C ASN A 142 15.04 -14.74 18.73
N ASN A 143 14.54 -13.82 19.57
CA ASN A 143 15.27 -13.30 20.72
C ASN A 143 14.60 -13.75 22.02
N ALA A 144 15.08 -14.88 22.56
CA ALA A 144 14.52 -15.51 23.78
C ALA A 144 14.43 -14.52 24.95
N THR A 145 15.47 -13.72 25.19
CA THR A 145 15.49 -12.71 26.25
C THR A 145 14.45 -11.61 26.05
N ALA A 146 14.27 -11.13 24.82
CA ALA A 146 13.25 -10.13 24.51
C ALA A 146 11.82 -10.70 24.64
N LYS A 147 11.63 -11.96 24.26
CA LYS A 147 10.36 -12.69 24.44
C LYS A 147 10.03 -12.84 25.92
N GLU A 148 10.96 -13.32 26.73
CA GLU A 148 10.79 -13.49 28.18
C GLU A 148 10.52 -12.14 28.87
N ALA A 149 11.28 -11.10 28.54
CA ALA A 149 11.03 -9.75 29.06
C ALA A 149 9.65 -9.22 28.66
N TRP A 150 9.18 -9.51 27.44
CA TRP A 150 7.85 -9.10 26.99
C TRP A 150 6.73 -9.87 27.69
N VAL A 151 6.91 -11.18 27.89
CA VAL A 151 6.00 -12.04 28.64
C VAL A 151 5.88 -11.59 30.09
N ALA A 152 7.01 -11.34 30.75
CA ALA A 152 7.06 -10.82 32.11
C ALA A 152 6.40 -9.45 32.22
N LYS A 153 6.72 -8.52 31.31
CA LYS A 153 6.15 -7.16 31.28
C LYS A 153 4.63 -7.15 31.03
N LYS A 154 4.11 -8.14 30.32
CA LYS A 154 2.68 -8.28 30.01
C LYS A 154 1.95 -9.20 30.97
N GLU A 155 2.64 -9.73 31.98
CA GLU A 155 2.10 -10.63 33.00
C GLU A 155 1.27 -11.76 32.36
N LEU A 156 1.78 -12.32 31.27
CA LEU A 156 1.03 -13.30 30.50
C LEU A 156 0.99 -14.63 31.25
N ASN A 157 -0.21 -15.22 31.34
CA ASN A 157 -0.36 -16.58 31.86
C ASN A 157 0.12 -17.64 30.85
N SER A 158 0.30 -18.88 31.31
CA SER A 158 0.78 -19.99 30.46
C SER A 158 -0.05 -20.15 29.18
N THR A 159 -1.38 -20.06 29.27
CA THR A 159 -2.29 -20.14 28.12
C THR A 159 -2.07 -19.01 27.11
N GLN A 160 -1.78 -17.79 27.58
CA GLN A 160 -1.49 -16.64 26.72
C GLN A 160 -0.12 -16.76 26.07
N VAL A 161 0.88 -17.34 26.76
CA VAL A 161 2.19 -17.65 26.19
C VAL A 161 2.04 -18.68 25.07
N THR A 162 1.27 -19.75 25.27
CA THR A 162 0.99 -20.72 24.20
C THR A 162 0.30 -20.07 22.99
N LYS A 163 -0.71 -19.22 23.22
CA LYS A 163 -1.35 -18.46 22.13
C LYS A 163 -0.41 -17.46 21.45
N LEU A 164 0.55 -16.89 22.18
CA LEU A 164 1.58 -16.03 21.60
C LEU A 164 2.49 -16.84 20.68
N ASP A 165 2.90 -18.04 21.10
CA ASP A 165 3.75 -18.94 20.33
C ASP A 165 3.05 -19.45 19.06
N GLU A 166 1.77 -19.79 19.15
CA GLU A 166 0.94 -20.10 17.98
C GLU A 166 0.84 -18.90 17.02
N LYS A 167 0.65 -17.68 17.54
CA LYS A 167 0.61 -16.47 16.71
C LYS A 167 1.94 -16.19 16.04
N ILE A 168 3.05 -16.42 16.73
CA ILE A 168 4.40 -16.29 16.20
C ILE A 168 4.61 -17.31 15.07
N ALA A 169 4.28 -18.59 15.29
CA ALA A 169 4.43 -19.62 14.27
C ALA A 169 3.60 -19.30 13.01
N ASN A 170 2.33 -18.92 13.20
CA ASN A 170 1.46 -18.47 12.11
C ASN A 170 2.00 -17.20 11.42
N ALA A 171 2.56 -16.27 12.19
CA ALA A 171 3.16 -15.06 11.66
C ALA A 171 4.39 -15.36 10.80
N THR A 172 5.26 -16.28 11.21
CA THR A 172 6.44 -16.72 10.46
C THR A 172 6.05 -17.39 9.15
N THR A 173 5.08 -18.32 9.17
CA THR A 173 4.57 -18.95 7.95
C THR A 173 4.01 -17.90 6.98
N LYS A 174 3.17 -17.00 7.49
CA LYS A 174 2.57 -15.93 6.68
C LYS A 174 3.59 -14.93 6.16
N LEU A 175 4.61 -14.61 6.96
CA LEU A 175 5.73 -13.79 6.54
C LEU A 175 6.42 -14.45 5.35
N SER A 176 6.79 -15.73 5.47
CA SER A 176 7.45 -16.49 4.40
C SER A 176 6.64 -16.47 3.10
N THR A 177 5.32 -16.73 3.18
CA THR A 177 4.41 -16.66 2.03
C THR A 177 4.31 -15.25 1.42
N MET A 178 4.34 -14.20 2.25
CA MET A 178 4.28 -12.82 1.74
C MET A 178 5.64 -12.33 1.22
N SER A 179 6.75 -12.80 1.79
CA SER A 179 8.10 -12.41 1.41
C SER A 179 8.61 -13.11 0.16
N SER A 180 8.04 -14.27 -0.19
CA SER A 180 8.35 -14.96 -1.45
C SER A 180 7.87 -14.19 -2.68
N ASN A 181 6.93 -13.25 -2.52
CA ASN A 181 6.54 -12.33 -3.58
C ASN A 181 7.56 -11.18 -3.68
N THR A 182 8.55 -11.34 -4.56
CA THR A 182 9.65 -10.40 -4.79
C THR A 182 9.18 -9.02 -5.25
N THR A 183 8.10 -8.96 -6.03
CA THR A 183 7.47 -7.69 -6.44
C THR A 183 6.91 -6.94 -5.24
N LEU A 184 6.21 -7.63 -4.34
CA LEU A 184 5.69 -7.01 -3.13
C LEU A 184 6.82 -6.52 -2.22
N THR A 185 7.85 -7.33 -1.98
CA THR A 185 8.97 -6.94 -1.09
C THR A 185 9.79 -5.79 -1.65
N SER A 186 10.03 -5.74 -2.96
CA SER A 186 10.70 -4.61 -3.63
C SER A 186 9.87 -3.33 -3.54
N LEU A 187 8.55 -3.39 -3.79
CA LEU A 187 7.66 -2.24 -3.60
C LEU A 187 7.66 -1.77 -2.13
N CYS A 188 7.66 -2.69 -1.17
CA CYS A 188 7.74 -2.34 0.25
C CYS A 188 9.07 -1.69 0.65
N ALA A 189 10.19 -2.11 0.03
CA ALA A 189 11.49 -1.49 0.24
C ALA A 189 11.54 -0.07 -0.34
N ALA A 190 11.03 0.13 -1.56
CA ALA A 190 10.92 1.45 -2.18
C ALA A 190 10.05 2.41 -1.35
N GLU A 191 8.91 1.94 -0.83
CA GLU A 191 8.04 2.69 0.08
C GLU A 191 8.75 3.11 1.38
N LYS A 192 9.63 2.25 1.93
CA LYS A 192 10.43 2.59 3.12
C LYS A 192 11.46 3.68 2.78
N GLN A 193 12.12 3.59 1.63
CA GLN A 193 13.10 4.59 1.20
C GLN A 193 12.45 5.96 0.97
N GLN A 194 11.29 6.00 0.31
CA GLN A 194 10.55 7.26 0.09
C GLN A 194 10.11 7.95 1.38
N LYS A 195 9.85 7.20 2.46
CA LYS A 195 9.55 7.78 3.78
C LYS A 195 10.79 8.27 4.52
N GLY A 196 11.95 7.65 4.29
CA GLY A 196 13.22 8.04 4.89
C GLY A 196 13.80 9.33 4.33
N THR A 197 13.52 9.67 3.07
CA THR A 197 14.04 10.91 2.43
C THR A 197 13.26 12.18 2.79
N SER A 198 12.30 12.11 3.73
CA SER A 198 11.51 13.28 4.17
C SER A 198 12.02 13.92 5.47
N ASP A 199 13.01 13.33 6.14
CA ASP A 199 13.75 13.98 7.23
C ASP A 199 15.08 14.50 6.66
N GLY A 200 15.21 15.83 6.68
CA GLY A 200 16.20 16.58 5.91
C GLY A 200 17.64 16.08 6.02
N THR A 201 18.21 15.72 4.89
CA THR A 201 19.65 15.79 4.69
C THR A 201 20.05 17.26 4.67
N THR A 202 20.49 17.78 5.82
CA THR A 202 21.39 18.92 5.85
C THR A 202 22.64 18.49 5.09
N ALA A 203 22.79 18.97 3.86
CA ALA A 203 24.06 18.99 3.18
C ALA A 203 25.01 19.88 4.01
N THR A 204 25.91 19.25 4.76
CA THR A 204 27.04 19.96 5.38
C THR A 204 28.04 20.31 4.27
N SER A 205 27.86 21.51 3.72
CA SER A 205 28.87 22.20 2.92
C SER A 205 29.76 23.02 3.85
N SER A 206 30.97 22.53 4.13
CA SER A 206 32.15 23.25 4.66
C SER A 206 33.07 22.19 5.27
N SER A 207 34.35 22.03 4.93
CA SER A 207 35.36 23.05 4.64
C SER A 207 36.59 22.41 3.99
N SER A 208 37.13 23.07 2.97
CA SER A 208 38.54 22.93 2.53
C SER A 208 39.51 23.18 3.70
N PRO A 209 40.72 22.62 3.62
CA PRO A 209 41.88 23.50 3.54
C PRO A 209 42.83 23.14 2.38
N ASP A 210 43.49 24.18 1.91
CA ASP A 210 44.47 24.23 0.83
C ASP A 210 45.78 23.46 1.11
N ALA A 211 46.33 22.95 0.00
CA ALA A 211 47.73 22.89 -0.44
C ALA A 211 48.80 22.12 0.36
N ALA A 212 49.40 21.09 -0.27
CA ALA A 212 50.79 21.12 -0.77
C ALA A 212 51.12 19.86 -1.60
N ALA A 213 52.04 20.03 -2.55
CA ALA A 213 52.33 19.17 -3.69
C ALA A 213 53.15 17.89 -3.40
N ALA A 214 53.00 16.87 -4.25
CA ALA A 214 54.12 16.22 -4.94
C ALA A 214 53.65 15.23 -6.03
N SER A 215 54.37 15.27 -7.14
CA SER A 215 54.31 14.50 -8.38
C SER A 215 54.14 12.98 -8.22
N GLY A 216 53.40 12.37 -9.16
CA GLY A 216 53.32 10.91 -9.27
C GLY A 216 52.34 10.43 -10.35
N THR A 217 52.76 10.52 -11.60
CA THR A 217 52.11 9.88 -12.75
C THR A 217 52.16 8.36 -12.59
N THR A 218 51.01 7.66 -12.51
CA THR A 218 50.69 6.38 -13.20
C THR A 218 49.43 5.68 -12.64
N GLY A 219 48.53 5.31 -13.56
CA GLY A 219 47.86 4.01 -13.55
C GLY A 219 46.63 3.77 -12.66
N GLY A 220 45.50 3.44 -13.32
CA GLY A 220 44.66 2.33 -12.86
C GLY A 220 43.33 2.66 -12.18
N THR A 221 42.27 2.65 -12.98
CA THR A 221 41.00 1.96 -12.73
C THR A 221 40.43 1.97 -11.30
N SER A 222 39.41 2.77 -11.04
CA SER A 222 38.22 2.38 -10.25
C SER A 222 37.14 3.46 -10.32
N GLY A 223 35.94 3.05 -10.71
CA GLY A 223 34.80 3.91 -10.99
C GLY A 223 34.22 4.57 -9.75
N ALA A 224 34.07 5.88 -9.82
CA ALA A 224 33.11 6.65 -9.06
C ALA A 224 32.15 7.29 -10.07
N VAL A 225 31.05 6.61 -10.38
CA VAL A 225 29.94 7.23 -11.10
C VAL A 225 29.21 8.11 -10.09
N ALA A 226 29.46 9.41 -10.18
CA ALA A 226 28.58 10.42 -9.66
C ALA A 226 27.18 10.19 -10.29
N LEU A 227 26.22 9.68 -9.51
CA LEU A 227 24.82 9.65 -9.92
C LEU A 227 24.28 11.08 -9.85
N SER A 228 24.45 11.82 -10.94
CA SER A 228 23.61 12.97 -11.24
C SER A 228 22.16 12.52 -11.30
N ALA A 229 21.32 13.14 -10.47
CA ALA A 229 19.88 13.08 -10.53
C ALA A 229 19.39 13.56 -11.92
N GLN A 230 19.17 12.63 -12.83
CA GLN A 230 18.40 12.84 -14.05
C GLN A 230 17.26 11.83 -14.05
N THR A 231 16.06 12.38 -13.89
CA THR A 231 14.79 11.93 -14.47
C THR A 231 14.84 10.58 -15.18
N MET A 232 14.51 9.50 -14.48
CA MET A 232 14.32 8.20 -15.15
C MET A 232 12.97 8.21 -15.88
N PRO A 233 12.94 7.96 -17.20
CA PRO A 233 11.72 7.85 -17.97
C PRO A 233 10.97 6.55 -17.61
N TYR A 234 9.65 6.63 -17.71
CA TYR A 234 8.63 5.60 -17.47
C TYR A 234 8.75 4.37 -18.40
N VAL A 235 9.87 3.63 -18.34
CA VAL A 235 10.09 2.44 -19.19
C VAL A 235 9.71 1.12 -18.49
N LEU A 236 9.33 1.15 -17.20
CA LEU A 236 9.05 -0.05 -16.41
C LEU A 236 7.56 -0.45 -16.31
N VAL A 237 6.67 0.15 -17.10
CA VAL A 237 5.23 -0.15 -17.04
C VAL A 237 4.76 -1.29 -17.98
N PRO A 238 5.36 -1.61 -19.14
CA PRO A 238 4.79 -2.67 -19.99
C PRO A 238 5.15 -4.10 -19.57
N LEU A 239 6.11 -4.31 -18.65
CA LEU A 239 6.53 -5.67 -18.26
C LEU A 239 5.58 -6.36 -17.25
N LEU A 240 4.61 -5.64 -16.69
CA LEU A 240 3.63 -6.19 -15.73
C LEU A 240 2.40 -6.83 -16.41
N ALA A 241 2.17 -6.61 -17.70
CA ALA A 241 1.06 -7.26 -18.42
C ALA A 241 1.37 -8.71 -18.84
N GLY A 242 2.64 -9.11 -18.90
CA GLY A 242 3.05 -10.46 -19.34
C GLY A 242 2.94 -11.56 -18.28
N PHE A 243 2.95 -11.22 -16.98
CA PHE A 243 3.04 -12.23 -15.92
C PHE A 243 1.69 -12.78 -15.43
N PHE A 244 0.56 -12.17 -15.79
CA PHE A 244 -0.77 -12.69 -15.42
C PHE A 244 -1.31 -13.76 -16.37
N ALA A 245 -0.69 -13.98 -17.53
CA ALA A 245 -1.11 -15.00 -18.48
C ALA A 245 -0.55 -16.41 -18.19
N PHE A 246 0.35 -16.56 -17.20
CA PHE A 246 1.01 -17.84 -16.89
C PHE A 246 0.45 -18.57 -15.67
N PHE A 247 -0.57 -18.02 -15.00
CA PHE A 247 -1.18 -18.59 -13.79
C PHE A 247 -2.70 -18.82 -13.90
N LEU A 248 -3.25 -18.80 -15.13
CA LEU A 248 -4.58 -19.30 -15.45
C LEU A 248 -4.46 -20.51 -16.38
#